data_AF-A0A2V9F641-F1
#
_entry.id   AF-A0A2V9F641-F1
#
_cell.length_a   1.000
_cell.length_b   1.000
_cell.length_c   1.000
_cell.angle_alpha   90.00
_cell.angle_beta   90.00
_cell.angle_gamma   90.00
#
_symmetry.space_group_name_H-M   'P 1'
#
loop_
_entity.id
_entity.type
_entity.pdbx_description
1 polymer ?
#
loop_
_entity_poly.entity_id
_entity_poly.type
_entity_poly.pdbx_seq_one_letter_code
_entity_poly.pdbx_strand_id
1 'polypeptide(L)'
;TTPVDQTVNAQMYDIDMFDNDVSVVASLHAQGRKVICYISAGTFENWRPDAASFPAVVKGNAVSGWPGENWLDIRRLDILGPIMTARLDLCQTKGFDGVEPDNIDGYANGTGLPLTAQDQINYNTFLANQAHARGLSVALKNDLDQVQALLPYFDWALNEQCFQYNECNTLVPFITAGKAVFEVEYSLSTSQFCPQANALNFNAMQKNLNLDAFRIPCR
;
A
#
# COMPACT_ATOMS: atom_id res chain seq x y z
N THR A 1 -0.06 12.88 4.13
CA THR A 1 0.42 13.94 5.07
C THR A 1 -0.68 14.35 6.03
N THR A 2 -0.32 14.98 7.15
CA THR A 2 -1.27 15.59 8.09
C THR A 2 -1.07 17.10 8.25
N PRO A 3 -2.16 17.89 8.38
CA PRO A 3 -3.55 17.46 8.28
C PRO A 3 -3.89 17.03 6.85
N VAL A 4 -4.77 16.04 6.70
CA VAL A 4 -5.31 15.63 5.39
C VAL A 4 -6.16 16.77 4.83
N ASP A 5 -5.88 17.18 3.59
CA ASP A 5 -6.71 18.15 2.88
C ASP A 5 -8.00 17.48 2.38
N GLN A 6 -9.06 17.59 3.18
CA GLN A 6 -10.36 17.01 2.87
C GLN A 6 -11.15 17.80 1.81
N THR A 7 -10.61 18.91 1.29
CA THR A 7 -11.26 19.68 0.20
C THR A 7 -10.96 19.08 -1.18
N VAL A 8 -10.00 18.15 -1.25
CA VAL A 8 -9.64 17.45 -2.48
C VAL A 8 -10.85 16.71 -3.04
N ASN A 9 -11.18 16.94 -4.31
CA ASN A 9 -12.30 16.27 -4.97
C ASN A 9 -11.96 14.82 -5.38
N ALA A 10 -11.76 13.93 -4.41
CA ALA A 10 -11.44 12.51 -4.63
C ALA A 10 -12.58 11.62 -4.14
N GLN A 11 -12.89 10.53 -4.85
CA GLN A 11 -13.85 9.52 -4.38
C GLN A 11 -13.25 8.61 -3.30
N MET A 12 -11.94 8.38 -3.36
CA MET A 12 -11.18 7.56 -2.43
C MET A 12 -9.96 8.34 -1.94
N TYR A 13 -9.69 8.24 -0.64
CA TYR A 13 -8.54 8.81 0.05
C TYR A 13 -7.70 7.68 0.61
N ASP A 14 -6.41 7.65 0.28
CA ASP A 14 -5.43 6.79 0.93
C ASP A 14 -4.62 7.63 1.93
N ILE A 15 -4.72 7.30 3.22
CA ILE A 15 -4.17 8.12 4.30
C ILE A 15 -3.53 7.26 5.39
N ASP A 16 -2.50 7.81 6.02
CA ASP A 16 -1.75 7.16 7.10
C ASP A 16 -2.64 6.78 8.29
N MET A 17 -2.58 5.51 8.69
CA MET A 17 -3.35 4.97 9.80
C MET A 17 -3.02 5.66 11.13
N PHE A 18 -1.73 5.89 11.43
CA PHE A 18 -1.32 6.38 12.74
C PHE A 18 -1.58 7.87 12.90
N ASP A 19 -1.37 8.64 11.84
CA ASP A 19 -1.44 10.10 11.90
C ASP A 19 -2.88 10.64 11.81
N ASN A 20 -3.86 9.81 11.42
CA ASN A 20 -5.26 10.24 11.26
C ASN A 20 -6.20 9.57 12.28
N ASP A 21 -6.97 10.38 12.99
CA ASP A 21 -7.96 9.92 13.95
C ASP A 21 -9.27 9.46 13.30
N VAL A 22 -10.09 8.72 14.07
CA VAL A 22 -11.44 8.28 13.67
C VAL A 22 -12.33 9.42 13.17
N SER A 23 -12.13 10.65 13.68
CA SER A 23 -12.89 11.83 13.26
C SER A 23 -12.58 12.27 11.83
N VAL A 24 -11.35 12.07 11.35
CA VAL A 24 -10.96 12.36 9.96
C VAL A 24 -11.65 11.39 9.02
N VAL A 25 -11.61 10.10 9.34
CA VAL A 25 -12.29 9.04 8.57
C VAL A 25 -13.79 9.29 8.51
N ALA A 26 -14.43 9.56 9.66
CA ALA A 26 -15.86 9.86 9.74
C ALA A 26 -16.25 11.12 8.93
N SER A 27 -15.41 12.16 8.93
CA SER A 27 -15.65 13.38 8.17
C SER A 27 -15.59 13.15 6.65
N LEU A 28 -14.65 12.33 6.18
CA LEU A 28 -14.57 11.93 4.77
C LEU A 28 -15.76 11.05 4.37
N HIS A 29 -16.18 10.12 5.23
CA HIS A 29 -17.39 9.31 5.03
C HIS A 29 -18.65 10.14 4.95
N ALA A 30 -18.80 11.17 5.78
CA ALA A 30 -19.93 12.09 5.74
C ALA A 30 -20.04 12.85 4.40
N GLN A 31 -18.94 12.95 3.66
CA GLN A 31 -18.86 13.50 2.30
C GLN A 31 -19.02 12.43 1.21
N GLY A 32 -19.37 11.20 1.58
CA GLY A 32 -19.55 10.07 0.65
C GLY A 32 -18.24 9.51 0.08
N ARG A 33 -17.10 9.77 0.72
CA ARG A 33 -15.80 9.28 0.26
C ARG A 33 -15.48 7.91 0.86
N LYS A 34 -14.61 7.15 0.19
CA LYS A 34 -13.97 5.94 0.71
C LYS A 34 -12.60 6.28 1.29
N VAL A 35 -12.21 5.60 2.36
CA VAL A 35 -10.95 5.88 3.07
C VAL A 35 -10.16 4.60 3.25
N ILE A 36 -8.93 4.59 2.71
CA ILE A 36 -7.98 3.48 2.74
C ILE A 36 -6.90 3.78 3.78
N CYS A 37 -6.54 2.73 4.51
CA CYS A 37 -5.62 2.73 5.63
C CYS A 37 -4.21 2.39 5.13
N TYR A 38 -3.34 3.38 5.00
CA TYR A 38 -1.92 3.10 4.75
C TYR A 38 -1.27 2.52 6.01
N ILE A 39 -0.58 1.40 5.85
CA ILE A 39 0.34 0.84 6.84
C ILE A 39 1.60 0.35 6.13
N SER A 40 2.79 0.52 6.72
CA SER A 40 3.91 -0.31 6.28
C SER A 40 3.77 -1.72 6.85
N ALA A 41 3.79 -2.73 5.98
CA ALA A 41 3.65 -4.13 6.38
C ALA A 41 4.95 -4.92 6.20
N GLY A 42 5.82 -4.53 5.26
CA GLY A 42 7.12 -5.18 5.05
C GLY A 42 8.32 -4.47 5.68
N THR A 43 8.12 -3.31 6.29
CA THR A 43 9.19 -2.56 6.96
C THR A 43 8.81 -2.11 8.37
N PHE A 44 9.84 -1.96 9.21
CA PHE A 44 9.82 -1.32 10.50
C PHE A 44 10.10 0.17 10.31
N GLU A 45 9.32 1.02 10.99
CA GLU A 45 9.47 2.47 10.99
C GLU A 45 9.67 2.94 12.43
N ASN A 46 10.83 3.55 12.74
CA ASN A 46 11.23 3.82 14.12
C ASN A 46 10.40 4.91 14.84
N TRP A 47 9.62 5.68 14.08
CA TRP A 47 8.78 6.76 14.58
C TRP A 47 7.37 6.29 14.94
N ARG A 48 6.98 5.06 14.58
CA ARG A 48 5.63 4.55 14.87
C ARG A 48 5.45 4.29 16.36
N PRO A 49 4.25 4.53 16.91
CA PRO A 49 4.01 4.35 18.35
C PRO A 49 4.12 2.88 18.79
N ASP A 50 4.01 1.93 17.86
CA ASP A 50 4.17 0.50 18.11
C ASP A 50 5.59 -0.02 17.80
N ALA A 51 6.56 0.85 17.51
CA ALA A 51 7.93 0.49 17.15
C ALA A 51 8.62 -0.44 18.16
N ALA A 52 8.29 -0.32 19.45
CA ALA A 52 8.82 -1.17 20.51
C ALA A 52 8.35 -2.64 20.42
N SER A 53 7.30 -2.93 19.67
CA SER A 53 6.78 -4.29 19.45
C SER A 53 7.66 -5.12 18.52
N PHE A 54 8.57 -4.48 17.77
CA PHE A 54 9.43 -5.15 16.80
C PHE A 54 10.80 -5.48 17.42
N PRO A 55 11.08 -6.76 17.75
CA PRO A 55 12.38 -7.16 18.27
C PRO A 55 13.47 -7.01 17.20
N ALA A 56 14.72 -6.86 17.62
CA ALA A 56 15.84 -6.69 16.68
C ALA A 56 15.99 -7.87 15.69
N VAL A 57 15.59 -9.08 16.11
CA VAL A 57 15.72 -10.31 15.29
C VAL A 57 14.89 -10.30 14.00
N VAL A 58 13.86 -9.46 13.90
CA VAL A 58 13.05 -9.35 12.68
C VAL A 58 13.49 -8.20 11.78
N LYS A 59 14.52 -7.41 12.14
CA LYS A 59 14.94 -6.22 11.39
C LYS A 59 16.13 -6.54 10.50
N GLY A 60 15.97 -6.26 9.22
CA GLY A 60 17.01 -6.34 8.19
C GLY A 60 17.71 -4.99 7.94
N ASN A 61 18.24 -4.87 6.74
CA ASN A 61 18.88 -3.66 6.23
C ASN A 61 17.94 -2.46 6.26
N ALA A 62 18.54 -1.27 6.36
CA ALA A 62 17.82 -0.02 6.18
C ALA A 62 17.24 0.08 4.76
N VAL A 63 16.06 0.67 4.62
CA VAL A 63 15.45 0.95 3.32
C VAL A 63 16.17 2.17 2.71
N SER A 64 16.60 2.04 1.45
CA SER A 64 17.34 3.10 0.78
C SER A 64 16.46 4.32 0.57
N GLY A 65 16.92 5.50 1.02
CA GLY A 65 16.18 6.77 0.88
C GLY A 65 15.21 7.08 2.02
N TRP A 66 14.99 6.15 2.96
CA TRP A 66 14.01 6.30 4.05
C TRP A 66 14.68 6.12 5.43
N PRO A 67 15.19 7.21 6.04
CA PRO A 67 15.91 7.14 7.31
C PRO A 67 15.02 6.64 8.47
N GLY A 68 15.52 5.67 9.23
CA GLY A 68 14.78 5.09 10.36
C GLY A 68 13.85 3.94 9.97
N GLU A 69 13.87 3.54 8.69
CA GLU A 69 13.11 2.44 8.15
C GLU A 69 13.98 1.22 7.86
N ASN A 70 13.53 0.01 8.21
CA ASN A 70 14.26 -1.24 8.01
C ASN A 70 13.34 -2.32 7.44
N TRP A 71 13.82 -3.14 6.53
CA TRP A 71 13.09 -4.33 6.06
C TRP A 71 12.79 -5.30 7.20
N LEU A 72 11.67 -6.02 7.10
CA LEU A 72 11.25 -7.02 8.08
C LEU A 72 11.45 -8.46 7.59
N ASP A 73 11.77 -9.37 8.50
CA ASP A 73 11.81 -10.81 8.23
C ASP A 73 10.39 -11.39 8.21
N ILE A 74 9.73 -11.27 7.06
CA ILE A 74 8.35 -11.72 6.82
C ILE A 74 8.11 -13.22 7.04
N ARG A 75 9.18 -14.01 7.16
CA ARG A 75 9.09 -15.45 7.52
C ARG A 75 8.69 -15.65 8.98
N ARG A 76 8.92 -14.65 9.83
CA ARG A 76 8.61 -14.66 11.26
C ARG A 76 7.16 -14.24 11.53
N LEU A 77 6.22 -14.95 10.91
CA LEU A 77 4.78 -14.74 11.15
C LEU A 77 4.38 -14.94 12.62
N ASP A 78 5.14 -15.72 13.38
CA ASP A 78 4.97 -15.88 14.82
C ASP A 78 5.18 -14.57 15.60
N ILE A 79 5.97 -13.63 15.06
CA ILE A 79 6.22 -12.30 15.63
C ILE A 79 5.42 -11.24 14.89
N LEU A 80 5.50 -11.21 13.56
CA LEU A 80 4.92 -10.14 12.74
C LEU A 80 3.41 -10.29 12.60
N GLY A 81 2.87 -11.51 12.64
CA GLY A 81 1.45 -11.78 12.54
C GLY A 81 0.64 -10.97 13.55
N PRO A 82 0.88 -11.13 14.87
CA PRO A 82 0.20 -10.36 15.90
C PRO A 82 0.31 -8.83 15.73
N ILE A 83 1.47 -8.33 15.29
CA ILE A 83 1.71 -6.89 15.10
C ILE A 83 0.87 -6.36 13.94
N MET A 84 0.91 -7.04 12.79
CA MET A 84 0.13 -6.64 11.62
C MET A 84 -1.37 -6.78 11.86
N THR A 85 -1.81 -7.82 12.56
CA THR A 85 -3.22 -7.95 12.94
C THR A 85 -3.68 -6.83 13.87
N ALA A 86 -2.82 -6.36 14.78
CA ALA A 86 -3.16 -5.22 15.65
C ALA A 86 -3.25 -3.90 14.85
N ARG A 87 -2.39 -3.70 13.84
CA ARG A 87 -2.52 -2.58 12.91
C ARG A 87 -3.83 -2.66 12.12
N LEU A 88 -4.18 -3.83 11.61
CA LEU A 88 -5.46 -4.04 10.90
C LEU A 88 -6.69 -3.85 11.82
N ASP A 89 -6.61 -4.27 13.09
CA ASP A 89 -7.64 -3.99 14.10
C ASP A 89 -7.83 -2.48 14.30
N LEU A 90 -6.73 -1.71 14.27
CA LEU A 90 -6.78 -0.26 14.37
C LEU A 90 -7.41 0.39 13.12
N CYS A 91 -7.06 -0.07 11.92
CA CYS A 91 -7.75 0.35 10.68
C CYS A 91 -9.26 0.10 10.77
N GLN A 92 -9.67 -1.10 11.19
CA GLN A 92 -11.08 -1.45 11.34
C GLN A 92 -11.76 -0.56 12.40
N THR A 93 -11.14 -0.38 13.56
CA THR A 93 -11.69 0.40 14.68
C THR A 93 -11.84 1.88 14.33
N LYS A 94 -10.92 2.44 13.52
CA LYS A 94 -11.01 3.81 13.01
C LYS A 94 -12.02 3.96 11.86
N GLY A 95 -12.60 2.86 11.38
CA GLY A 95 -13.65 2.86 10.37
C GLY A 95 -13.14 2.94 8.93
N PHE A 96 -11.89 2.57 8.65
CA PHE A 96 -11.40 2.53 7.27
C PHE A 96 -12.15 1.49 6.43
N ASP A 97 -12.28 1.74 5.12
CA ASP A 97 -12.94 0.85 4.16
C ASP A 97 -11.98 -0.24 3.63
N GLY A 98 -10.68 0.00 3.69
CA GLY A 98 -9.65 -0.92 3.22
C GLY A 98 -8.26 -0.55 3.71
N VAL A 99 -7.26 -1.31 3.28
CA VAL A 99 -5.86 -1.17 3.68
C VAL A 99 -4.93 -1.23 2.46
N GLU A 100 -3.94 -0.36 2.46
CA GLU A 100 -2.77 -0.39 1.58
C GLU A 100 -1.56 -0.85 2.42
N PRO A 101 -1.22 -2.15 2.42
CA PRO A 101 -0.03 -2.65 3.09
C PRO A 101 1.21 -2.40 2.20
N ASP A 102 2.06 -1.49 2.63
CA ASP A 102 3.26 -1.07 1.89
C ASP A 102 4.47 -1.99 2.14
N ASN A 103 5.45 -1.89 1.22
CA ASN A 103 6.70 -2.64 1.23
C ASN A 103 6.53 -4.17 1.20
N ILE A 104 5.48 -4.66 0.53
CA ILE A 104 5.17 -6.09 0.45
C ILE A 104 5.84 -6.80 -0.74
N ASP A 105 7.03 -6.35 -1.11
CA ASP A 105 7.87 -6.85 -2.21
C ASP A 105 9.34 -7.04 -1.76
N GLY A 106 9.55 -7.24 -0.46
CA GLY A 106 10.88 -7.34 0.16
C GLY A 106 11.78 -8.43 -0.45
N TYR A 107 11.24 -9.54 -0.95
CA TYR A 107 12.08 -10.58 -1.59
C TYR A 107 12.82 -10.08 -2.85
N ALA A 108 12.33 -9.04 -3.51
CA ALA A 108 12.95 -8.42 -4.68
C ALA A 108 13.95 -7.30 -4.30
N ASN A 109 14.14 -7.05 -3.00
CA ASN A 109 14.92 -5.94 -2.47
C ASN A 109 16.16 -6.39 -1.68
N GLY A 110 17.09 -5.45 -1.47
CA GLY A 110 18.34 -5.65 -0.72
C GLY A 110 18.15 -5.72 0.80
N THR A 111 17.28 -6.59 1.29
CA THR A 111 16.79 -6.61 2.70
C THR A 111 17.82 -7.07 3.71
N GLY A 112 18.90 -7.73 3.30
CA GLY A 112 19.85 -8.39 4.22
C GLY A 112 19.26 -9.62 4.92
N LEU A 113 18.06 -10.05 4.50
CA LEU A 113 17.35 -11.22 4.98
C LEU A 113 17.20 -12.20 3.82
N PRO A 114 17.27 -13.51 4.06
CA PRO A 114 17.17 -14.52 3.00
C PRO A 114 15.70 -14.77 2.65
N LEU A 115 15.00 -13.73 2.19
CA LEU A 115 13.61 -13.79 1.77
C LEU A 115 13.51 -14.43 0.38
N THR A 116 12.59 -15.38 0.22
CA THR A 116 12.27 -15.99 -1.07
C THR A 116 10.97 -15.44 -1.63
N ALA A 117 10.74 -15.65 -2.93
CA ALA A 117 9.46 -15.32 -3.56
C ALA A 117 8.28 -16.03 -2.85
N GLN A 118 8.45 -17.29 -2.44
CA GLN A 118 7.40 -18.02 -1.74
C GLN A 118 7.13 -17.45 -0.34
N ASP A 119 8.15 -16.94 0.35
CA ASP A 119 7.96 -16.26 1.64
C ASP A 119 7.08 -15.01 1.47
N GLN A 120 7.30 -14.24 0.40
CA GLN A 120 6.47 -13.08 0.07
C GLN A 120 5.04 -13.48 -0.24
N ILE A 121 4.82 -14.49 -1.09
CA ILE A 121 3.47 -15.00 -1.40
C ILE A 121 2.74 -15.40 -0.12
N ASN A 122 3.41 -16.13 0.78
CA ASN A 122 2.83 -16.57 2.05
C ASN A 122 2.45 -15.39 2.95
N TYR A 123 3.33 -14.41 3.07
CA TYR A 123 3.10 -13.22 3.89
C TYR A 123 1.97 -12.34 3.32
N ASN A 124 1.98 -12.08 2.02
CA ASN A 124 0.98 -11.26 1.33
C ASN A 124 -0.40 -11.92 1.37
N THR A 125 -0.45 -13.25 1.20
CA THR A 125 -1.66 -14.05 1.39
C THR A 125 -2.18 -13.95 2.83
N PHE A 126 -1.30 -14.01 3.83
CA PHE A 126 -1.68 -13.82 5.24
C PHE A 126 -2.29 -12.43 5.47
N LEU A 127 -1.64 -11.36 4.99
CA LEU A 127 -2.11 -9.99 5.15
C LEU A 127 -3.50 -9.80 4.53
N ALA A 128 -3.69 -10.25 3.28
CA ALA A 128 -4.96 -10.13 2.59
C ALA A 128 -6.10 -10.85 3.33
N ASN A 129 -5.86 -12.09 3.75
CA ASN A 129 -6.85 -12.84 4.52
C ASN A 129 -7.17 -12.20 5.88
N GLN A 130 -6.18 -11.59 6.56
CA GLN A 130 -6.41 -10.88 7.82
C GLN A 130 -7.18 -9.57 7.63
N ALA A 131 -6.97 -8.86 6.52
CA ALA A 131 -7.75 -7.69 6.15
C ALA A 131 -9.21 -8.09 5.89
N HIS A 132 -9.44 -9.13 5.08
CA HIS A 132 -10.78 -9.65 4.77
C HIS A 132 -11.52 -10.15 6.01
N ALA A 133 -10.84 -10.80 6.95
CA ALA A 133 -11.43 -11.21 8.23
C ALA A 133 -11.98 -10.03 9.06
N ARG A 134 -11.53 -8.81 8.78
CA ARG A 134 -11.98 -7.55 9.40
C ARG A 134 -12.95 -6.76 8.53
N GLY A 135 -13.33 -7.30 7.37
CA GLY A 135 -14.17 -6.60 6.40
C GLY A 135 -13.47 -5.44 5.70
N LEU A 136 -12.14 -5.39 5.73
CA LEU A 136 -11.34 -4.39 5.02
C LEU A 136 -11.03 -4.91 3.61
N SER A 137 -11.21 -4.05 2.60
CA SER A 137 -10.62 -4.30 1.29
C SER A 137 -9.09 -4.20 1.35
N VAL A 138 -8.36 -4.84 0.44
CA VAL A 138 -6.89 -4.85 0.48
C VAL A 138 -6.23 -4.67 -0.89
N ALA A 139 -5.21 -3.82 -0.94
CA ALA A 139 -4.41 -3.52 -2.12
C ALA A 139 -3.16 -4.39 -2.22
N LEU A 140 -2.83 -4.87 -3.42
CA LEU A 140 -1.47 -5.31 -3.72
C LEU A 140 -0.64 -4.08 -4.08
N LYS A 141 0.30 -3.70 -3.21
CA LYS A 141 1.25 -2.60 -3.44
C LYS A 141 2.48 -3.12 -4.18
N ASN A 142 2.73 -2.59 -5.38
CA ASN A 142 3.85 -2.98 -6.24
C ASN A 142 3.88 -4.51 -6.48
N ASP A 143 4.87 -5.26 -5.96
CA ASP A 143 5.01 -6.73 -6.04
C ASP A 143 4.58 -7.36 -7.41
N LEU A 144 5.04 -6.71 -8.49
CA LEU A 144 4.53 -6.92 -9.84
C LEU A 144 4.77 -8.34 -10.37
N ASP A 145 5.91 -8.92 -10.01
CA ASP A 145 6.32 -10.25 -10.41
C ASP A 145 5.42 -11.36 -9.82
N GLN A 146 4.68 -11.06 -8.75
CA GLN A 146 3.82 -12.02 -8.06
C GLN A 146 2.32 -11.81 -8.31
N VAL A 147 1.96 -10.86 -9.17
CA VAL A 147 0.56 -10.53 -9.51
C VAL A 147 -0.25 -11.79 -9.81
N GLN A 148 0.25 -12.71 -10.65
CA GLN A 148 -0.52 -13.88 -11.05
C GLN A 148 -0.85 -14.82 -9.86
N ALA A 149 0.06 -14.93 -8.88
CA ALA A 149 -0.12 -15.77 -7.70
C ALA A 149 -1.00 -15.09 -6.64
N LEU A 150 -0.90 -13.77 -6.53
CA LEU A 150 -1.57 -12.98 -5.48
C LEU A 150 -2.92 -12.41 -5.91
N LEU A 151 -3.20 -12.30 -7.22
CA LEU A 151 -4.45 -11.79 -7.78
C LEU A 151 -5.72 -12.37 -7.12
N PRO A 152 -5.81 -13.67 -6.75
CA PRO A 152 -7.00 -14.19 -6.08
C PRO A 152 -7.29 -13.60 -4.70
N TYR A 153 -6.27 -13.08 -4.01
CA TYR A 153 -6.37 -12.62 -2.62
C TYR A 153 -6.58 -11.11 -2.47
N PHE A 154 -6.16 -10.30 -3.44
CA PHE A 154 -6.23 -8.84 -3.35
C PHE A 154 -7.41 -8.28 -4.12
N ASP A 155 -8.02 -7.20 -3.64
CA ASP A 155 -9.23 -6.62 -4.24
C ASP A 155 -8.92 -5.62 -5.36
N TRP A 156 -7.72 -5.02 -5.31
CA TRP A 156 -7.21 -4.03 -6.25
C TRP A 156 -5.68 -3.94 -6.12
N ALA A 157 -5.04 -3.21 -7.02
CA ALA A 157 -3.60 -2.94 -6.97
C ALA A 157 -3.33 -1.44 -6.83
N LEU A 158 -2.28 -1.10 -6.09
CA LEU A 158 -1.66 0.22 -6.09
C LEU A 158 -0.24 0.05 -6.58
N ASN A 159 0.14 0.77 -7.62
CA ASN A 159 1.50 0.75 -8.11
C ASN A 159 2.06 2.16 -8.21
N GLU A 160 3.37 2.25 -8.01
CA GLU A 160 4.13 3.45 -8.28
C GLU A 160 4.99 3.24 -9.53
N GLN A 161 4.92 4.20 -10.45
CA GLN A 161 5.90 4.41 -11.50
C GLN A 161 5.98 3.32 -12.58
N CYS A 162 4.95 2.52 -12.80
CA CYS A 162 5.02 1.49 -13.85
C CYS A 162 5.21 2.09 -15.25
N PHE A 163 4.82 3.35 -15.52
CA PHE A 163 5.07 3.96 -16.83
C PHE A 163 6.52 4.41 -16.93
N GLN A 164 7.07 4.98 -15.85
CA GLN A 164 8.48 5.33 -15.79
C GLN A 164 9.39 4.11 -16.00
N TYR A 165 9.02 2.94 -15.47
CA TYR A 165 9.81 1.71 -15.57
C TYR A 165 9.39 0.76 -16.70
N ASN A 166 8.33 1.08 -17.45
CA ASN A 166 7.74 0.25 -18.52
C ASN A 166 7.23 -1.12 -18.05
N GLU A 167 6.60 -1.15 -16.87
CA GLU A 167 6.17 -2.37 -16.20
C GLU A 167 4.64 -2.51 -16.14
N CYS A 168 3.86 -1.53 -16.63
CA CYS A 168 2.40 -1.50 -16.40
C CYS A 168 1.61 -2.71 -16.92
N ASN A 169 2.14 -3.43 -17.90
CA ASN A 169 1.46 -4.60 -18.45
C ASN A 169 1.31 -5.73 -17.41
N THR A 170 2.16 -5.78 -16.38
CA THR A 170 2.06 -6.76 -15.29
C THR A 170 0.79 -6.60 -14.45
N LEU A 171 0.16 -5.41 -14.47
CA LEU A 171 -1.05 -5.09 -13.71
C LEU A 171 -2.36 -5.32 -14.50
N VAL A 172 -2.29 -5.53 -15.81
CA VAL A 172 -3.46 -5.84 -16.67
C VAL A 172 -4.31 -7.03 -16.17
N PRO A 173 -3.74 -8.08 -15.54
CA PRO A 173 -4.54 -9.14 -14.92
C PRO A 173 -5.57 -8.64 -13.89
N PHE A 174 -5.28 -7.58 -13.11
CA PHE A 174 -6.27 -6.98 -12.21
C PHE A 174 -7.45 -6.40 -12.98
N ILE A 175 -7.18 -5.61 -14.03
CA ILE A 175 -8.23 -5.04 -14.89
C ILE A 175 -9.07 -6.14 -15.55
N THR A 176 -8.42 -7.19 -16.06
CA THR A 176 -9.09 -8.33 -16.69
C THR A 176 -9.99 -9.09 -15.71
N ALA A 177 -9.59 -9.15 -14.43
CA ALA A 177 -10.39 -9.71 -13.35
C ALA A 177 -11.48 -8.75 -12.81
N GLY A 178 -11.66 -7.57 -13.43
CA GLY A 178 -12.63 -6.56 -12.99
C GLY A 178 -12.21 -5.80 -11.72
N LYS A 179 -10.92 -5.84 -11.36
CA LYS A 179 -10.35 -5.18 -10.19
C LYS A 179 -9.69 -3.86 -10.58
N ALA A 180 -9.75 -2.87 -9.69
CA ALA A 180 -9.15 -1.57 -9.94
C ALA A 180 -7.61 -1.64 -9.90
N VAL A 181 -6.97 -0.79 -10.69
CA VAL A 181 -5.54 -0.47 -10.58
C VAL A 181 -5.43 1.02 -10.34
N PHE A 182 -4.80 1.40 -9.24
CA PHE A 182 -4.38 2.76 -8.94
C PHE A 182 -2.89 2.89 -9.26
N GLU A 183 -2.51 3.99 -9.88
CA GLU A 183 -1.14 4.21 -10.35
C GLU A 183 -0.67 5.63 -10.02
N VAL A 184 0.57 5.77 -9.60
CA VAL A 184 1.18 7.04 -9.23
C VAL A 184 2.52 7.26 -9.92
N GLU A 185 2.62 8.35 -10.68
CA GLU A 185 3.87 8.83 -11.28
C GLU A 185 4.42 10.06 -10.54
N TYR A 186 5.72 10.08 -10.27
CA TYR A 186 6.39 11.19 -9.56
C TYR A 186 7.23 12.09 -10.47
N SER A 187 7.79 11.52 -11.55
CA SER A 187 8.72 12.23 -12.42
C SER A 187 8.17 12.51 -13.82
N LEU A 188 7.14 11.78 -14.24
CA LEU A 188 6.50 11.96 -15.53
C LEU A 188 5.40 13.02 -15.45
N SER A 189 5.27 13.83 -16.50
CA SER A 189 4.11 14.70 -16.70
C SER A 189 2.91 13.90 -17.21
N THR A 190 1.69 14.32 -16.88
CA THR A 190 0.45 13.62 -17.26
C THR A 190 0.29 13.41 -18.77
N SER A 191 0.84 14.28 -19.62
CA SER A 191 0.80 14.08 -21.07
C SER A 191 1.61 12.86 -21.55
N GLN A 192 2.59 12.40 -20.75
CA GLN A 192 3.45 11.27 -21.08
C GLN A 192 2.81 9.92 -20.77
N PHE A 193 1.96 9.83 -19.74
CA PHE A 193 1.43 8.54 -19.29
C PHE A 193 -0.11 8.44 -19.29
N CYS A 194 -0.85 9.55 -19.12
CA CYS A 194 -2.32 9.48 -19.00
C CYS A 194 -3.03 8.87 -20.22
N PRO A 195 -2.62 9.11 -21.49
CA PRO A 195 -3.26 8.44 -22.62
C PRO A 195 -3.18 6.91 -22.52
N GLN A 196 -2.03 6.38 -22.11
CA GLN A 196 -1.82 4.94 -21.95
C GLN A 196 -2.54 4.41 -20.70
N ALA A 197 -2.46 5.12 -19.57
CA ALA A 197 -3.18 4.75 -18.35
C ALA A 197 -4.70 4.64 -18.58
N ASN A 198 -5.28 5.62 -19.26
CA ASN A 198 -6.71 5.61 -19.60
C ASN A 198 -7.05 4.46 -20.56
N ALA A 199 -6.19 4.14 -21.52
CA ALA A 199 -6.37 2.99 -22.42
C ALA A 199 -6.28 1.64 -21.69
N LEU A 200 -5.45 1.54 -20.64
CA LEU A 200 -5.34 0.37 -19.76
C LEU A 200 -6.44 0.33 -18.67
N ASN A 201 -7.31 1.34 -18.60
CA ASN A 201 -8.32 1.51 -17.56
C ASN A 201 -7.75 1.69 -16.13
N PHE A 202 -6.56 2.26 -16.00
CA PHE A 202 -5.94 2.55 -14.70
C PHE A 202 -6.46 3.89 -14.16
N ASN A 203 -6.59 3.98 -12.83
CA ASN A 203 -6.81 5.24 -12.12
C ASN A 203 -5.45 5.84 -11.76
N ALA A 204 -4.85 6.53 -12.72
CA ALA A 204 -3.50 7.07 -12.61
C ALA A 204 -3.49 8.55 -12.23
N MET A 205 -2.44 9.00 -11.53
CA MET A 205 -2.22 10.40 -11.22
C MET A 205 -0.74 10.77 -11.07
N GLN A 206 -0.42 12.02 -11.36
CA GLN A 206 0.87 12.59 -10.99
C GLN A 206 0.83 13.08 -9.55
N LYS A 207 1.88 12.80 -8.77
CA LYS A 207 2.04 13.22 -7.37
C LYS A 207 3.43 13.80 -7.10
N ASN A 208 3.55 14.54 -6.01
CA ASN A 208 4.85 14.81 -5.39
C ASN A 208 5.27 13.58 -4.57
N LEU A 209 6.57 13.29 -4.51
CA LEU A 209 7.11 12.13 -3.77
C LEU A 209 6.83 12.19 -2.25
N ASN A 210 6.67 13.40 -1.69
CA ASN A 210 6.29 13.58 -0.28
C ASN A 210 4.81 13.26 0.01
N LEU A 211 4.03 12.88 -1.00
CA LEU A 211 2.61 12.53 -0.91
C LEU A 211 1.75 13.61 -0.22
N ASP A 212 2.05 14.88 -0.49
CA ASP A 212 1.20 16.01 -0.07
C ASP A 212 -0.14 16.05 -0.85
N ALA A 213 -0.93 17.11 -0.71
CA ALA A 213 -2.23 17.21 -1.38
C ALA A 213 -2.14 17.42 -2.90
N PHE A 214 -0.97 17.80 -3.44
CA PHE A 214 -0.79 18.01 -4.88
C PHE A 214 -1.12 16.73 -5.65
N ARG A 215 -1.90 16.87 -6.71
CA ARG A 215 -2.20 15.78 -7.63
C ARG A 215 -2.67 16.32 -8.98
N ILE A 216 -2.40 15.56 -10.04
CA ILE A 216 -3.01 15.77 -11.35
C ILE A 216 -3.54 14.40 -11.83
N PRO A 217 -4.84 14.10 -11.68
CA PRO A 217 -5.41 12.82 -12.10
C PRO A 217 -5.58 12.74 -13.62
N CYS A 218 -5.50 11.53 -14.17
CA CYS A 218 -5.74 11.29 -15.59
C CYS A 218 -7.21 11.28 -16.00
N ARG A 219 -8.14 11.05 -15.04
CA ARG A 219 -9.59 11.02 -15.22
C ARG A 219 -10.33 11.23 -13.90
#